data_AF-A0A1H8DI29-F1
#
_entry.id   AF-A0A1H8DI29-F1
#
_cell.length_a   1.000
_cell.length_b   1.000
_cell.length_c   1.000
_cell.angle_alpha   90.00
_cell.angle_beta   90.00
_cell.angle_gamma   90.00
#
_symmetry.space_group_name_H-M   'P 1'
#
loop_
_entity.id
_entity.type
_entity.pdbx_description
1 polymer ?
#
loop_
_entity_poly.entity_id
_entity_poly.type
_entity_poly.pdbx_seq_one_letter_code
_entity_poly.pdbx_strand_id
1 'polypeptide(L)'
;MTGSVPVPHTGSMLRRYGQVVALLALLAVEVPVTALAAVMLLLSFALGVIVLFPPQVMMVRALAERNRRLVRRWTDAVIEPPYLPKPPPPVRQPDGMYRSDRTLYKTPRVPAWNDRWKWLLTDPATWRDHLWLLLEPVIKVALLPLLVLAPGRGLRVYAQWSDLLLGATAASRLAGQVLQLRRTRNLAADSQAAEMRRIERDLHDGTQARLVAIGMTLGAAEQLVERDPAAARALLSKAREASSETLTELRRVIRGIHPPVLAERGLADAVRALAMDSPLRVTVDVDLPHRPEAPVEAAAYFAVSELLSNAARHGGARTAAVDISSNGANLRITVTDDGMGGADPSRGSGLAGIERRLAAFEGVMALNSPPGGPTTVTMELPRVLPEDWADDRLKLPRWKAFTVATLWATSWCPTFPQGIVAGVFKILGVEEKSWFLALYLPEPWQWPAIAAMICTGVCMYVLSIRIPALHKREHWMLRAAGPGQRCVA
;
A
#
# COMPACT_ATOMS: atom_id res chain seq x y z
N MET A 1 -3.64 66.80 -10.03
CA MET A 1 -4.18 66.69 -8.66
C MET A 1 -5.67 66.34 -8.75
N THR A 2 -5.99 65.06 -8.77
CA THR A 2 -7.37 64.57 -8.71
C THR A 2 -7.37 63.46 -7.67
N GLY A 3 -7.75 63.83 -6.45
CA GLY A 3 -7.76 62.94 -5.30
C GLY A 3 -8.76 61.81 -5.51
N SER A 4 -8.26 60.57 -5.46
CA SER A 4 -9.09 59.40 -5.29
C SER A 4 -9.67 59.40 -3.88
N VAL A 5 -10.98 59.58 -3.78
CA VAL A 5 -11.74 59.44 -2.54
C VAL A 5 -11.69 57.96 -2.11
N PRO A 6 -11.25 57.62 -0.89
CA PRO A 6 -11.30 56.25 -0.39
C PRO A 6 -12.76 55.86 -0.15
N VAL A 7 -13.28 54.96 -0.98
CA VAL A 7 -14.61 54.36 -0.82
C VAL A 7 -14.64 53.59 0.52
N PRO A 8 -15.67 53.76 1.36
CA PRO A 8 -15.58 53.42 2.77
C PRO A 8 -15.59 51.91 3.02
N HIS A 9 -14.68 51.47 3.91
CA HIS A 9 -14.49 50.11 4.42
C HIS A 9 -15.71 49.46 5.11
N THR A 10 -16.84 50.15 5.20
CA THR A 10 -18.04 49.77 5.98
C THR A 10 -18.70 48.48 5.47
N GLY A 11 -18.76 48.25 4.15
CA GLY A 11 -19.30 47.01 3.60
C GLY A 11 -18.49 45.76 3.98
N SER A 12 -17.18 45.93 4.19
CA SER A 12 -16.30 44.84 4.65
C SER A 12 -16.43 44.57 6.15
N MET A 13 -16.65 45.61 6.96
CA MET A 13 -16.84 45.49 8.41
C MET A 13 -18.17 44.82 8.74
N LEU A 14 -19.28 45.25 8.13
CA LEU A 14 -20.62 44.67 8.37
C LEU A 14 -20.65 43.18 7.99
N ARG A 15 -20.00 42.82 6.87
CA ARG A 15 -19.84 41.43 6.43
C ARG A 15 -19.03 40.61 7.45
N ARG A 16 -17.98 41.17 8.03
CA ARG A 16 -17.15 40.51 9.05
C ARG A 16 -17.89 40.30 10.37
N TYR A 17 -18.68 41.28 10.82
CA TYR A 17 -19.54 41.10 11.98
C TYR A 17 -20.63 40.04 11.73
N GLY A 18 -21.22 40.00 10.54
CA GLY A 18 -22.13 38.92 10.14
C GLY A 18 -21.48 37.53 10.16
N GLN A 19 -20.21 37.43 9.76
CA GLN A 19 -19.43 36.18 9.87
C GLN A 19 -19.19 35.77 11.32
N VAL A 20 -18.88 36.73 12.21
CA VAL A 20 -18.73 36.47 13.65
C VAL A 20 -20.02 35.98 14.27
N VAL A 21 -21.15 36.63 13.99
CA VAL A 21 -22.47 36.20 14.48
C VAL A 21 -22.80 34.78 13.98
N ALA A 22 -22.53 34.47 12.71
CA ALA A 22 -22.72 33.12 12.18
C ALA A 22 -21.81 32.07 12.86
N LEU A 23 -20.55 32.42 13.14
CA LEU A 23 -19.59 31.56 13.84
C LEU A 23 -20.03 31.25 15.27
N LEU A 24 -20.59 32.24 15.97
CA LEU A 24 -21.13 32.09 17.33
C LEU A 24 -22.46 31.35 17.35
N ALA A 25 -23.34 31.57 16.38
CA ALA A 25 -24.58 30.81 16.24
C ALA A 25 -24.31 29.30 16.02
N LEU A 26 -23.21 28.96 15.34
CA LEU A 26 -22.77 27.57 15.17
C LEU A 26 -22.37 26.90 16.49
N LEU A 27 -21.97 27.66 17.51
CA LEU A 27 -21.60 27.12 18.83
C LEU A 27 -22.78 26.35 19.47
N ALA A 28 -24.01 26.85 19.31
CA ALA A 28 -25.22 26.23 19.84
C ALA A 28 -25.49 24.84 19.23
N VAL A 29 -25.01 24.60 18.00
CA VAL A 29 -25.11 23.30 17.31
C VAL A 29 -23.87 22.44 17.58
N GLU A 30 -22.69 23.04 17.69
CA GLU A 30 -21.44 22.31 17.89
C GLU A 30 -21.32 21.70 19.29
N VAL A 31 -21.79 22.37 20.33
CA VAL A 31 -21.76 21.82 21.70
C VAL A 31 -22.50 20.47 21.81
N PRO A 32 -23.78 20.35 21.39
CA PRO A 32 -24.47 19.06 21.44
C PRO A 32 -23.85 18.02 20.49
N VAL A 33 -23.32 18.45 19.34
CA VAL A 33 -22.63 17.55 18.41
C VAL A 33 -21.31 17.03 18.99
N THR A 34 -20.57 17.86 19.72
CA THR A 34 -19.34 17.48 20.42
C THR A 34 -19.65 16.53 21.55
N ALA A 35 -20.70 16.80 22.33
CA ALA A 35 -21.19 15.89 23.36
C ALA A 35 -21.62 14.54 22.77
N LEU A 36 -22.38 14.55 21.67
CA LEU A 36 -22.77 13.34 20.95
C LEU A 36 -21.55 12.57 20.43
N ALA A 37 -20.59 13.24 19.80
CA ALA A 37 -19.37 12.61 19.30
C ALA A 37 -18.52 12.02 20.42
N ALA A 38 -18.42 12.68 21.58
CA ALA A 38 -17.74 12.18 22.76
C ALA A 38 -18.45 10.97 23.37
N VAL A 39 -19.79 11.00 23.47
CA VAL A 39 -20.60 9.87 23.92
C VAL A 39 -20.46 8.69 22.96
N MET A 40 -20.57 8.92 21.65
CA MET A 40 -20.37 7.87 20.63
C MET A 40 -18.96 7.30 20.66
N LEU A 41 -17.94 8.12 20.89
CA LEU A 41 -16.56 7.66 21.04
C LEU A 41 -16.43 6.76 22.28
N LEU A 42 -16.96 7.22 23.41
CA LEU A 42 -16.95 6.49 24.68
C LEU A 42 -17.74 5.17 24.58
N LEU A 43 -18.91 5.19 23.93
CA LEU A 43 -19.69 3.99 23.64
C LEU A 43 -18.98 3.07 22.64
N SER A 44 -18.21 3.60 21.68
CA SER A 44 -17.37 2.77 20.80
C SER A 44 -16.31 2.01 21.62
N PHE A 45 -15.82 2.60 22.72
CA PHE A 45 -14.96 1.94 23.69
C PHE A 45 -15.70 1.05 24.70
N ALA A 46 -17.04 0.93 24.69
CA ALA A 46 -17.80 0.14 25.66
C ALA A 46 -18.72 -0.93 25.03
N LEU A 47 -19.25 -0.70 23.83
CA LEU A 47 -20.11 -1.61 23.08
C LEU A 47 -19.36 -2.32 21.93
N GLY A 48 -18.07 -2.00 21.76
CA GLY A 48 -17.23 -2.48 20.68
C GLY A 48 -17.06 -1.44 19.57
N VAL A 49 -15.80 -1.21 19.22
CA VAL A 49 -15.37 -0.17 18.27
C VAL A 49 -16.06 -0.36 16.90
N ILE A 50 -16.48 -1.60 16.59
CA ILE A 50 -17.02 -2.17 15.34
C ILE A 50 -18.33 -1.54 14.82
N VAL A 51 -19.14 -0.86 15.63
CA VAL A 51 -20.45 -0.35 15.15
C VAL A 51 -20.49 1.17 15.10
N LEU A 52 -20.07 1.83 16.18
CA LEU A 52 -20.29 3.27 16.36
C LEU A 52 -19.16 4.13 15.78
N PHE A 53 -17.95 3.60 15.65
CA PHE A 53 -16.77 4.40 15.27
C PHE A 53 -16.80 4.92 13.82
N PRO A 54 -17.14 4.16 12.76
CA PRO A 54 -17.14 4.66 11.39
C PRO A 54 -18.16 5.77 11.14
N PRO A 55 -19.46 5.63 11.51
CA PRO A 55 -20.40 6.71 11.29
C PRO A 55 -20.00 7.95 12.09
N GLN A 56 -19.46 7.77 13.30
CA GLN A 56 -18.93 8.86 14.11
C GLN A 56 -17.75 9.57 13.43
N VAL A 57 -16.74 8.84 12.95
CA VAL A 57 -15.60 9.43 12.22
C VAL A 57 -16.07 10.15 10.96
N MET A 58 -17.03 9.59 10.21
CA MET A 58 -17.60 10.25 9.03
C MET A 58 -18.32 11.56 9.39
N MET A 59 -19.07 11.56 10.49
CA MET A 59 -19.72 12.77 11.01
C MET A 59 -18.68 13.85 11.37
N VAL A 60 -17.64 13.49 12.13
CA VAL A 60 -16.57 14.41 12.54
C VAL A 60 -15.82 14.96 11.32
N ARG A 61 -15.45 14.11 10.35
CA ARG A 61 -14.79 14.55 9.11
C ARG A 61 -15.67 15.47 8.27
N ALA A 62 -16.98 15.25 8.23
CA ALA A 62 -17.92 16.11 7.52
C ALA A 62 -18.00 17.52 8.15
N LEU A 63 -17.92 17.61 9.48
CA LEU A 63 -17.87 18.87 10.22
C LEU A 63 -16.55 19.60 9.99
N ALA A 64 -15.42 18.89 10.09
CA ALA A 64 -14.10 19.44 9.78
C ALA A 64 -14.07 20.01 8.35
N GLU A 65 -14.63 19.28 7.37
CA GLU A 65 -14.70 19.75 5.99
C GLU A 65 -15.62 20.97 5.82
N ARG A 66 -16.72 21.03 6.57
CA ARG A 66 -17.57 22.22 6.60
C ARG A 66 -16.82 23.42 7.19
N ASN A 67 -16.04 23.23 8.25
CA ASN A 67 -15.22 24.30 8.83
C ASN A 67 -14.13 24.77 7.84
N ARG A 68 -13.41 23.85 7.18
CA ARG A 68 -12.44 24.20 6.11
C ARG A 68 -13.07 25.09 5.03
N ARG A 69 -14.29 24.76 4.59
CA ARG A 69 -15.04 25.58 3.61
C ARG A 69 -15.42 26.96 4.16
N LEU A 70 -15.78 27.07 5.44
CA LEU A 70 -16.09 28.36 6.08
C LEU A 70 -14.84 29.24 6.20
N VAL A 71 -13.74 28.69 6.69
CA VAL A 71 -12.45 29.38 6.80
C VAL A 71 -11.99 29.89 5.44
N ARG A 72 -12.06 29.04 4.40
CA ARG A 72 -11.73 29.43 3.02
C ARG A 72 -12.60 30.57 2.53
N ARG A 73 -13.91 30.54 2.77
CA ARG A 73 -14.85 31.60 2.34
C ARG A 73 -14.67 32.92 3.08
N TRP A 74 -14.17 32.89 4.32
CA TRP A 74 -14.13 34.07 5.20
C TRP A 74 -12.75 34.71 5.31
N THR A 75 -11.68 33.94 5.08
CA THR A 75 -10.29 34.40 5.26
C THR A 75 -9.39 34.14 4.05
N ASP A 76 -9.92 33.52 3.00
CA ASP A 76 -9.19 33.04 1.81
C ASP A 76 -8.07 32.02 2.10
N ALA A 77 -7.87 31.61 3.36
CA ALA A 77 -6.93 30.58 3.75
C ALA A 77 -7.39 29.20 3.26
N VAL A 78 -6.52 28.50 2.54
CA VAL A 78 -6.78 27.14 2.04
C VAL A 78 -6.16 26.15 3.02
N ILE A 79 -7.01 25.40 3.71
CA ILE A 79 -6.60 24.31 4.59
C ILE A 79 -6.76 23.00 3.81
N GLU A 80 -5.65 22.36 3.45
CA GLU A 80 -5.67 21.08 2.74
C GLU A 80 -6.10 19.93 3.68
N PRO A 81 -6.98 19.03 3.20
CA PRO A 81 -7.42 17.87 3.99
C PRO A 81 -6.24 16.89 4.21
N PRO A 82 -5.91 16.53 5.47
CA PRO A 82 -4.74 15.74 5.82
C PRO A 82 -4.96 14.22 5.69
N TYR A 83 -6.08 13.79 5.12
CA TYR A 83 -6.51 12.39 5.14
C TYR A 83 -5.67 11.51 4.22
N LEU A 84 -5.35 10.31 4.71
CA LEU A 84 -4.77 9.29 3.85
C LEU A 84 -5.78 8.88 2.75
N PRO A 85 -5.30 8.55 1.54
CA PRO A 85 -6.18 8.14 0.45
C PRO A 85 -7.00 6.90 0.86
N LYS A 86 -8.30 6.93 0.56
CA LYS A 86 -9.21 5.81 0.83
C LYS A 86 -8.67 4.52 0.17
N PRO A 87 -8.74 3.36 0.85
CA PRO A 87 -8.32 2.10 0.26
C PRO A 87 -9.15 1.80 -1.00
N PRO A 88 -8.52 1.26 -2.07
CA PRO A 88 -9.23 0.86 -3.27
C PRO A 88 -10.21 -0.28 -2.98
N PRO A 89 -11.27 -0.45 -3.79
CA PRO A 89 -12.12 -1.63 -3.67
C PRO A 89 -11.32 -2.91 -3.90
N PRO A 90 -11.60 -4.00 -3.16
CA PRO A 90 -10.88 -5.26 -3.32
C PRO A 90 -11.11 -5.84 -4.71
N VAL A 91 -10.02 -6.23 -5.37
CA VAL A 91 -10.04 -6.79 -6.72
C VAL A 91 -10.20 -8.31 -6.64
N ARG A 92 -11.02 -8.87 -7.53
CA ARG A 92 -11.21 -10.31 -7.65
C ARG A 92 -10.00 -10.93 -8.35
N GLN A 93 -9.40 -11.93 -7.75
CA GLN A 93 -8.27 -12.67 -8.30
C GLN A 93 -8.73 -13.73 -9.31
N PRO A 94 -7.80 -14.29 -10.13
CA PRO A 94 -8.13 -15.31 -11.13
C PRO A 94 -8.76 -16.58 -10.54
N ASP A 95 -8.46 -16.91 -9.27
CA ASP A 95 -9.06 -18.00 -8.49
C ASP A 95 -10.50 -17.71 -8.03
N GLY A 96 -11.02 -16.52 -8.34
CA GLY A 96 -12.34 -16.05 -7.95
C GLY A 96 -12.43 -15.47 -6.55
N MET A 97 -11.34 -15.46 -5.78
CA MET A 97 -11.26 -15.01 -4.39
C MET A 97 -10.83 -13.53 -4.30
N TYR A 98 -11.04 -12.93 -3.13
CA TYR A 98 -10.64 -11.56 -2.80
C TYR A 98 -9.59 -11.59 -1.70
N ARG A 99 -8.47 -10.91 -1.90
CA ARG A 99 -7.41 -10.83 -0.90
C ARG A 99 -7.44 -9.49 -0.17
N SER A 100 -7.34 -9.53 1.16
CA SER A 100 -7.02 -8.38 2.01
C SER A 100 -5.86 -8.80 2.91
N ASP A 101 -4.76 -8.06 2.84
CA ASP A 101 -3.47 -8.39 3.44
C ASP A 101 -3.00 -9.83 3.11
N ARG A 102 -3.06 -10.72 4.11
CA ARG A 102 -2.61 -12.13 4.05
C ARG A 102 -3.77 -13.13 4.06
N THR A 103 -5.02 -12.66 3.98
CA THR A 103 -6.21 -13.51 4.10
C THR A 103 -7.04 -13.46 2.82
N LEU A 104 -7.52 -14.63 2.39
CA LEU A 104 -8.38 -14.81 1.23
C LEU A 104 -9.85 -14.90 1.67
N TYR A 105 -10.73 -14.24 0.93
CA TYR A 105 -12.16 -14.14 1.19
C TYR A 105 -12.95 -14.51 -0.06
N LYS A 106 -14.07 -15.23 0.11
CA LYS A 106 -14.97 -15.59 -1.00
C LYS A 106 -15.80 -14.40 -1.49
N THR A 107 -16.00 -13.39 -0.65
CA THR A 107 -16.84 -12.22 -0.97
C THR A 107 -16.05 -10.92 -0.80
N PRO A 108 -16.38 -9.86 -1.57
CA PRO A 108 -15.68 -8.57 -1.47
C PRO A 108 -16.05 -7.76 -0.24
N ARG A 109 -17.17 -8.08 0.43
CA ARG A 109 -17.74 -7.27 1.52
C ARG A 109 -16.84 -7.21 2.74
N VAL A 110 -16.39 -8.36 3.21
CA VAL A 110 -15.53 -8.49 4.40
C VAL A 110 -14.16 -7.81 4.22
N PRO A 111 -13.40 -8.06 3.13
CA PRO A 111 -12.12 -7.37 2.91
C PRO A 111 -12.30 -5.84 2.73
N ALA A 112 -13.31 -5.40 1.96
CA ALA A 112 -13.60 -3.97 1.81
C ALA A 112 -13.95 -3.30 3.15
N TRP A 113 -14.67 -4.02 4.01
CA TRP A 113 -15.00 -3.57 5.36
C TRP A 113 -13.72 -3.47 6.20
N ASN A 114 -12.93 -4.54 6.29
CA ASN A 114 -11.70 -4.60 7.10
C ASN A 114 -10.68 -3.53 6.71
N ASP A 115 -10.47 -3.31 5.41
CA ASP A 115 -9.52 -2.30 4.91
C ASP A 115 -10.00 -0.88 5.24
N ARG A 116 -11.31 -0.61 5.13
CA ARG A 116 -11.89 0.66 5.58
C ARG A 116 -11.71 0.87 7.09
N TRP A 117 -11.91 -0.17 7.89
CA TRP A 117 -11.72 -0.09 9.33
C TRP A 117 -10.30 0.24 9.75
N LYS A 118 -9.35 -0.50 9.20
CA LYS A 118 -7.92 -0.27 9.42
C LYS A 118 -7.54 1.14 9.03
N TRP A 119 -8.00 1.61 7.87
CA TRP A 119 -7.76 2.97 7.41
C TRP A 119 -8.29 4.03 8.38
N LEU A 120 -9.53 3.90 8.86
CA LEU A 120 -10.12 4.89 9.78
C LEU A 120 -9.36 4.98 11.12
N LEU A 121 -8.94 3.83 11.66
CA LEU A 121 -8.22 3.76 12.94
C LEU A 121 -6.75 4.21 12.84
N THR A 122 -6.10 3.93 11.70
CA THR A 122 -4.68 4.21 11.51
C THR A 122 -4.40 5.61 10.96
N ASP A 123 -5.39 6.28 10.37
CA ASP A 123 -5.25 7.65 9.86
C ASP A 123 -5.06 8.66 11.02
N PRO A 124 -3.88 9.29 11.16
CA PRO A 124 -3.61 10.26 12.23
C PRO A 124 -4.53 11.49 12.16
N ALA A 125 -5.04 11.81 10.96
CA ALA A 125 -5.99 12.91 10.77
C ALA A 125 -7.30 12.69 11.54
N THR A 126 -7.76 11.43 11.66
CA THR A 126 -8.98 11.10 12.41
C THR A 126 -8.89 11.62 13.85
N TRP A 127 -7.78 11.35 14.53
CA TRP A 127 -7.59 11.73 15.92
C TRP A 127 -7.43 13.25 16.10
N ARG A 128 -6.83 13.92 15.11
CA ARG A 128 -6.71 15.39 15.10
C ARG A 128 -8.06 16.07 14.92
N ASP A 129 -8.93 15.56 14.04
CA ASP A 129 -10.27 16.13 13.87
C ASP A 129 -11.13 15.96 15.14
N HIS A 130 -10.96 14.86 15.88
CA HIS A 130 -11.64 14.67 17.17
C HIS A 130 -11.13 15.65 18.23
N LEU A 131 -9.82 15.84 18.30
CA LEU A 131 -9.21 16.82 19.20
C LEU A 131 -9.65 18.24 18.84
N TRP A 132 -9.73 18.57 17.54
CA TRP A 132 -10.27 19.82 17.06
C TRP A 132 -11.72 20.01 17.53
N LEU A 133 -12.60 19.05 17.27
CA LEU A 133 -14.01 19.13 17.66
C LEU A 133 -14.18 19.32 19.18
N LEU A 134 -13.36 18.65 19.99
CA LEU A 134 -13.38 18.75 21.45
C LEU A 134 -12.94 20.13 21.96
N LEU A 135 -11.93 20.73 21.32
CA LEU A 135 -11.36 22.03 21.73
C LEU A 135 -12.10 23.23 21.11
N GLU A 136 -12.82 23.02 20.01
CA GLU A 136 -13.47 24.07 19.24
C GLU A 136 -14.39 24.99 20.07
N PRO A 137 -15.29 24.48 20.94
CA PRO A 137 -16.16 25.36 21.72
C PRO A 137 -15.38 26.27 22.67
N VAL A 138 -14.32 25.74 23.30
CA VAL A 138 -13.47 26.48 24.23
C VAL A 138 -12.70 27.59 23.50
N ILE A 139 -12.16 27.28 22.32
CA ILE A 139 -11.41 28.26 21.51
C ILE A 139 -12.33 29.37 21.01
N LYS A 140 -13.56 29.06 20.57
CA LYS A 140 -14.53 30.09 20.15
C LYS A 140 -14.90 31.04 21.27
N VAL A 141 -15.12 30.52 22.48
CA VAL A 141 -15.41 31.36 23.66
C VAL A 141 -14.18 32.20 24.04
N ALA A 142 -12.98 31.62 24.03
CA ALA A 142 -11.75 32.35 24.33
C ALA A 142 -11.45 33.46 23.30
N LEU A 143 -11.79 33.25 22.03
CA LEU A 143 -11.58 34.21 20.95
C LEU A 143 -12.69 35.26 20.83
N LEU A 144 -13.80 35.12 21.56
CA LEU A 144 -14.96 36.00 21.50
C LEU A 144 -14.61 37.50 21.69
N PRO A 145 -13.77 37.90 22.66
CA PRO A 145 -13.39 39.32 22.81
C PRO A 145 -12.68 39.85 21.56
N LEU A 146 -11.79 39.05 20.97
CA LEU A 146 -11.04 39.43 19.76
C LEU A 146 -11.93 39.47 18.52
N LEU A 147 -12.89 38.54 18.40
CA LEU A 147 -13.86 38.52 17.31
C LEU A 147 -14.80 39.73 17.34
N VAL A 148 -15.18 40.21 18.54
CA VAL A 148 -16.05 41.39 18.69
C VAL A 148 -15.29 42.69 18.49
N LEU A 149 -14.09 42.82 19.08
CA LEU A 149 -13.30 44.06 19.04
C LEU A 149 -12.54 44.25 17.71
N ALA A 150 -12.10 43.16 17.08
CA ALA A 150 -11.29 43.19 15.86
C ALA A 150 -11.59 41.98 14.96
N PRO A 151 -12.79 41.92 14.32
CA PRO A 151 -13.27 40.71 13.64
C PRO A 151 -12.34 40.24 12.51
N GLY A 152 -11.64 41.15 11.83
CA GLY A 152 -10.64 40.78 10.82
C GLY A 152 -9.41 40.04 11.39
N ARG A 153 -8.93 40.44 12.58
CA ARG A 153 -7.83 39.74 13.26
C ARG A 153 -8.32 38.46 13.92
N GLY A 154 -9.50 38.51 14.56
CA GLY A 154 -10.13 37.34 15.17
C GLY A 154 -10.34 36.20 14.16
N LEU A 155 -10.89 36.49 12.98
CA LEU A 155 -11.08 35.48 11.93
C LEU A 155 -9.76 34.88 11.42
N ARG A 156 -8.67 35.68 11.35
CA ARG A 156 -7.34 35.16 10.99
C ARG A 156 -6.77 34.24 12.05
N VAL A 157 -6.89 34.59 13.33
CA VAL A 157 -6.44 33.73 14.45
C VAL A 157 -7.25 32.43 14.48
N TYR A 158 -8.56 32.51 14.22
CA TYR A 158 -9.42 31.34 14.08
C TYR A 158 -9.01 30.44 12.90
N ALA A 159 -8.63 31.04 11.77
CA ALA A 159 -8.12 30.30 10.61
C ALA A 159 -6.80 29.59 10.93
N GLN A 160 -5.88 30.24 11.66
CA GLN A 160 -4.62 29.64 12.11
C GLN A 160 -4.84 28.47 13.07
N TRP A 161 -5.77 28.61 14.02
CA TRP A 161 -6.20 27.52 14.88
C TRP A 161 -6.76 26.34 14.08
N SER A 162 -7.65 26.62 13.12
CA SER A 162 -8.23 25.60 12.26
C SER A 162 -7.15 24.90 11.44
N ASP A 163 -6.17 25.62 10.90
CA ASP A 163 -5.06 25.03 10.13
C ASP A 163 -4.13 24.17 10.99
N LEU A 164 -3.85 24.57 12.24
CA LEU A 164 -3.00 23.83 13.17
C LEU A 164 -3.48 22.39 13.38
N LEU A 165 -4.80 22.19 13.54
CA LEU A 165 -5.37 20.86 13.78
C LEU A 165 -5.95 20.19 12.53
N LEU A 166 -6.57 20.95 11.62
CA LEU A 166 -7.25 20.41 10.44
C LEU A 166 -6.39 20.40 9.18
N GLY A 167 -5.21 21.04 9.18
CA GLY A 167 -4.30 21.15 8.05
C GLY A 167 -3.30 20.00 7.91
N ALA A 168 -2.70 19.87 6.72
CA ALA A 168 -1.74 18.83 6.38
C ALA A 168 -0.37 19.01 7.06
N THR A 169 0.00 18.05 7.91
CA THR A 169 1.36 18.00 8.49
C THR A 169 2.38 17.57 7.43
N ALA A 170 3.66 17.88 7.66
CA ALA A 170 4.75 17.40 6.79
C ALA A 170 4.74 15.86 6.67
N ALA A 171 4.45 15.15 7.76
CA ALA A 171 4.33 13.70 7.77
C ALA A 171 3.13 13.20 6.93
N SER A 172 1.97 13.86 7.00
CA SER A 172 0.79 13.52 6.17
C SER A 172 1.07 13.75 4.68
N ARG A 173 1.72 14.87 4.32
CA ARG A 173 2.12 15.16 2.94
C ARG A 173 3.10 14.13 2.39
N LEU A 174 4.12 13.77 3.16
CA LEU A 174 5.08 12.74 2.77
C LEU A 174 4.43 11.37 2.63
N ALA A 175 3.57 10.98 3.59
CA ALA A 175 2.84 9.71 3.53
C ALA A 175 1.93 9.66 2.28
N GLY A 176 1.25 10.76 1.96
CA GLY A 176 0.44 10.91 0.75
C GLY A 176 1.27 10.72 -0.52
N GLN A 177 2.43 11.38 -0.61
CA GLN A 177 3.34 11.26 -1.76
C GLN A 177 3.88 9.83 -1.93
N VAL A 178 4.29 9.18 -0.84
CA VAL A 178 4.77 7.78 -0.88
C VAL A 178 3.66 6.83 -1.33
N LEU A 179 2.43 7.02 -0.83
CA LEU A 179 1.26 6.23 -1.26
C LEU A 179 0.90 6.48 -2.72
N GLN A 180 1.00 7.72 -3.19
CA GLN A 180 0.76 8.08 -4.58
C GLN A 180 1.80 7.46 -5.50
N LEU A 181 3.09 7.53 -5.15
CA LEU A 181 4.17 6.87 -5.89
C LEU A 181 3.99 5.35 -5.97
N ARG A 182 3.63 4.70 -4.84
CA ARG A 182 3.30 3.27 -4.82
C ARG A 182 2.11 2.93 -5.72
N ARG A 183 1.06 3.75 -5.72
CA ARG A 183 -0.09 3.57 -6.62
C ARG A 183 0.31 3.69 -8.09
N THR A 184 1.09 4.70 -8.45
CA THR A 184 1.56 4.89 -9.83
C THR A 184 2.41 3.71 -10.28
N ARG A 185 3.29 3.20 -9.41
CA ARG A 185 4.10 2.00 -9.67
C ARG A 185 3.24 0.75 -9.90
N ASN A 186 2.23 0.53 -9.06
CA ASN A 186 1.34 -0.62 -9.21
C ASN A 186 0.48 -0.54 -10.48
N LEU A 187 -0.06 0.64 -10.80
CA LEU A 187 -0.82 0.85 -12.03
C LEU A 187 0.03 0.65 -13.29
N ALA A 188 1.29 1.07 -13.26
CA ALA A 188 2.23 0.81 -14.35
C ALA A 188 2.48 -0.70 -14.51
N ALA A 189 2.69 -1.43 -13.40
CA ALA A 189 2.85 -2.89 -13.43
C ALA A 189 1.59 -3.62 -13.95
N ASP A 190 0.40 -3.21 -13.50
CA ASP A 190 -0.88 -3.79 -13.95
C ASP A 190 -1.15 -3.53 -15.43
N SER A 191 -0.80 -2.33 -15.91
CA SER A 191 -0.93 -1.98 -17.33
C SER A 191 -0.02 -2.84 -18.21
N GLN A 192 1.19 -3.16 -17.76
CA GLN A 192 2.08 -4.08 -18.46
C GLN A 192 1.57 -5.52 -18.45
N ALA A 193 0.97 -5.98 -17.34
CA ALA A 193 0.37 -7.31 -17.27
C ALA A 193 -0.90 -7.45 -18.14
N ALA A 194 -1.67 -6.37 -18.31
CA ALA A 194 -2.79 -6.32 -19.25
C ALA A 194 -2.32 -6.31 -20.71
N GLU A 195 -1.28 -5.54 -21.01
CA GLU A 195 -0.64 -5.51 -22.34
C GLU A 195 -0.10 -6.89 -22.73
N MET A 196 0.55 -7.58 -21.79
CA MET A 196 1.08 -8.93 -21.99
C MET A 196 -0.01 -9.93 -22.35
N ARG A 197 -1.17 -9.88 -21.66
CA ARG A 197 -2.34 -10.73 -21.96
C ARG A 197 -2.99 -10.39 -23.30
N ARG A 198 -2.83 -9.16 -23.81
CA ARG A 198 -3.28 -8.79 -25.16
C ARG A 198 -2.33 -9.40 -26.20
N ILE A 199 -1.03 -9.26 -26.02
CA ILE A 199 0.01 -9.84 -26.89
C ILE A 199 -0.13 -11.37 -26.96
N GLU A 200 -0.40 -12.03 -25.83
CA GLU A 200 -0.64 -13.48 -25.78
C GLU A 200 -1.84 -13.90 -26.64
N ARG A 201 -2.96 -13.17 -26.54
CA ARG A 201 -4.17 -13.45 -27.33
C ARG A 201 -3.94 -13.18 -28.81
N ASP A 202 -3.31 -12.05 -29.14
CA ASP A 202 -2.97 -11.69 -30.52
C ASP A 202 -1.99 -12.72 -31.13
N LEU A 203 -1.06 -13.26 -30.34
CA LEU A 203 -0.18 -14.35 -30.76
C LEU A 203 -0.95 -15.66 -30.99
N HIS A 204 -1.83 -16.02 -30.06
CA HIS A 204 -2.62 -17.24 -30.17
C HIS A 204 -3.47 -17.23 -31.45
N ASP A 205 -4.17 -16.12 -31.70
CA ASP A 205 -5.05 -15.98 -32.85
C ASP A 205 -4.24 -15.86 -34.16
N GLY A 206 -3.14 -15.11 -34.15
CA GLY A 206 -2.22 -14.97 -35.30
C GLY A 206 -1.45 -16.26 -35.64
N THR A 207 -1.24 -17.13 -34.67
CA THR A 207 -0.64 -18.46 -34.87
C THR A 207 -1.65 -19.45 -35.44
N GLN A 208 -2.88 -19.47 -34.90
CA GLN A 208 -3.96 -20.32 -35.40
C GLN A 208 -4.27 -20.02 -36.88
N ALA A 209 -4.40 -18.75 -37.26
CA ALA A 209 -4.65 -18.37 -38.65
C ALA A 209 -3.56 -18.86 -39.63
N ARG A 210 -2.29 -18.78 -39.22
CA ARG A 210 -1.16 -19.26 -40.03
C ARG A 210 -1.10 -20.78 -40.14
N LEU A 211 -1.37 -21.50 -39.05
CA LEU A 211 -1.43 -22.97 -39.07
C LEU A 211 -2.57 -23.47 -39.97
N VAL A 212 -3.72 -22.81 -39.96
CA VAL A 212 -4.84 -23.10 -40.88
C VAL A 212 -4.42 -22.87 -42.33
N ALA A 213 -3.73 -21.77 -42.64
CA ALA A 213 -3.25 -21.48 -43.99
C ALA A 213 -2.23 -22.53 -44.50
N ILE A 214 -1.33 -23.00 -43.64
CA ILE A 214 -0.41 -24.10 -43.95
C ILE A 214 -1.20 -25.39 -44.24
N GLY A 215 -2.19 -25.72 -43.41
CA GLY A 215 -3.08 -26.88 -43.62
C GLY A 215 -3.84 -26.83 -44.95
N MET A 216 -4.36 -25.65 -45.32
CA MET A 216 -5.03 -25.45 -46.62
C MET A 216 -4.06 -25.62 -47.79
N THR A 217 -2.82 -25.13 -47.66
CA THR A 217 -1.77 -25.25 -48.68
C THR A 217 -1.36 -26.72 -48.88
N LEU A 218 -1.26 -27.48 -47.79
CA LEU A 218 -1.00 -28.93 -47.84
C LEU A 218 -2.16 -29.69 -48.49
N GLY A 219 -3.41 -29.39 -48.12
CA GLY A 219 -4.59 -30.02 -48.74
C GLY A 219 -4.71 -29.73 -50.25
N ALA A 220 -4.33 -28.52 -50.69
CA ALA A 220 -4.26 -28.19 -52.12
C ALA A 220 -3.14 -28.95 -52.84
N ALA A 221 -2.00 -29.18 -52.18
CA ALA A 221 -0.92 -29.98 -52.73
C ALA A 221 -1.33 -31.45 -52.91
N GLU A 222 -2.04 -32.04 -51.93
CA GLU A 222 -2.54 -33.42 -52.00
C GLU A 222 -3.45 -33.65 -53.21
N GLN A 223 -4.34 -32.71 -53.51
CA GLN A 223 -5.25 -32.79 -54.67
C GLN A 223 -4.52 -32.73 -56.02
N LEU A 224 -3.30 -32.16 -56.05
CA LEU A 224 -2.50 -31.98 -57.25
C LEU A 224 -1.43 -33.05 -57.45
N VAL A 225 -1.15 -33.91 -56.45
CA VAL A 225 -0.09 -34.93 -56.52
C VAL A 225 -0.20 -35.83 -57.76
N GLU A 226 -1.41 -36.25 -58.12
CA GLU A 226 -1.62 -37.12 -59.29
C GLU A 226 -1.86 -36.35 -60.60
N ARG A 227 -2.32 -35.10 -60.52
CA ARG A 227 -2.74 -34.30 -61.69
C ARG A 227 -1.65 -33.38 -62.22
N ASP A 228 -0.92 -32.74 -61.32
CA ASP A 228 0.19 -31.83 -61.63
C ASP A 228 1.27 -31.92 -60.53
N PRO A 229 2.20 -32.88 -60.66
CA PRO A 229 3.25 -33.10 -59.67
C PRO A 229 4.20 -31.90 -59.50
N ALA A 230 4.34 -31.07 -60.53
CA ALA A 230 5.19 -29.88 -60.48
C ALA A 230 4.55 -28.79 -59.62
N ALA A 231 3.25 -28.53 -59.81
CA ALA A 231 2.49 -27.60 -58.97
C ALA A 231 2.39 -28.10 -57.52
N ALA A 232 2.21 -29.41 -57.30
CA ALA A 232 2.19 -30.00 -55.96
C ALA A 232 3.52 -29.81 -55.22
N ARG A 233 4.67 -30.02 -55.89
CA ARG A 233 6.00 -29.76 -55.31
C ARG A 233 6.20 -28.29 -54.95
N ALA A 234 5.72 -27.36 -55.77
CA ALA A 234 5.81 -25.93 -55.48
C ALA A 234 4.99 -25.55 -54.21
N LEU A 235 3.78 -26.09 -54.06
CA LEU A 235 2.95 -25.88 -52.86
C LEU A 235 3.56 -26.51 -51.60
N LEU A 236 4.14 -27.70 -51.70
CA LEU A 236 4.86 -28.34 -50.59
C LEU A 236 6.08 -27.52 -50.14
N SER A 237 6.84 -26.96 -51.09
CA SER A 237 7.96 -26.06 -50.77
C SER A 237 7.48 -24.81 -50.04
N LYS A 238 6.40 -24.21 -50.52
CA LYS A 238 5.79 -23.01 -49.92
C LYS A 238 5.24 -23.27 -48.51
N ALA A 239 4.61 -24.43 -48.29
CA ALA A 239 4.15 -24.85 -46.97
C ALA A 239 5.32 -25.09 -46.00
N ARG A 240 6.43 -25.66 -46.50
CA ARG A 240 7.65 -25.89 -45.70
C ARG A 240 8.33 -24.58 -45.29
N GLU A 241 8.44 -23.61 -46.20
CA GLU A 241 8.95 -22.27 -45.88
C GLU A 241 8.06 -21.56 -44.86
N ALA A 242 6.74 -21.51 -45.10
CA ALA A 242 5.78 -20.88 -44.20
C ALA A 242 5.79 -21.51 -42.80
N SER A 243 5.97 -22.83 -42.70
CA SER A 243 6.10 -23.55 -41.43
C SER A 243 7.38 -23.15 -40.69
N SER A 244 8.52 -23.09 -41.39
CA SER A 244 9.82 -22.69 -40.81
C SER A 244 9.82 -21.24 -40.32
N GLU A 245 9.22 -20.34 -41.10
CA GLU A 245 9.06 -18.93 -40.73
C GLU A 245 8.14 -18.78 -39.50
N THR A 246 6.99 -19.45 -39.51
CA THR A 246 6.04 -19.46 -38.38
C THR A 246 6.67 -19.99 -37.10
N LEU A 247 7.47 -21.07 -37.17
CA LEU A 247 8.23 -21.61 -36.04
C LEU A 247 9.28 -20.63 -35.50
N THR A 248 9.94 -19.88 -36.40
CA THR A 248 10.94 -18.88 -36.02
C THR A 248 10.29 -17.68 -35.33
N GLU A 249 9.15 -17.22 -35.84
CA GLU A 249 8.38 -16.14 -35.24
C GLU A 249 7.76 -16.55 -33.89
N LEU A 250 7.14 -17.74 -33.81
CA LEU A 250 6.66 -18.32 -32.55
C LEU A 250 7.77 -18.41 -31.50
N ARG A 251 8.96 -18.93 -31.86
CA ARG A 251 10.09 -18.99 -30.92
C ARG A 251 10.53 -17.59 -30.47
N ARG A 252 10.46 -16.59 -31.36
CA ARG A 252 10.79 -15.20 -31.03
C ARG A 252 9.79 -14.60 -30.04
N VAL A 253 8.49 -14.89 -30.20
CA VAL A 253 7.44 -14.36 -29.32
C VAL A 253 7.30 -15.15 -28.01
N ILE A 254 7.39 -16.49 -28.04
CA ILE A 254 7.33 -17.35 -26.84
C ILE A 254 8.46 -17.01 -25.86
N ARG A 255 9.66 -16.66 -26.35
CA ARG A 255 10.76 -16.18 -25.50
C ARG A 255 10.45 -14.84 -24.79
N GLY A 256 9.46 -14.09 -25.28
CA GLY A 256 9.01 -12.82 -24.74
C GLY A 256 7.76 -12.89 -23.85
N ILE A 257 7.11 -14.06 -23.73
CA ILE A 257 5.88 -14.25 -22.94
C ILE A 257 6.15 -15.14 -21.71
N HIS A 258 5.46 -14.85 -20.61
CA HIS A 258 5.60 -15.50 -19.31
C HIS A 258 5.40 -17.03 -19.46
N PRO A 259 6.44 -17.87 -19.28
CA PRO A 259 6.31 -19.31 -19.48
C PRO A 259 5.32 -19.91 -18.48
N PRO A 260 4.49 -20.91 -18.88
CA PRO A 260 3.62 -21.63 -17.94
C PRO A 260 4.39 -22.21 -16.75
N VAL A 261 5.62 -22.67 -16.99
CA VAL A 261 6.54 -23.19 -15.94
C VAL A 261 6.85 -22.13 -14.88
N LEU A 262 6.97 -20.85 -15.27
CA LEU A 262 7.21 -19.75 -14.33
C LEU A 262 5.99 -19.50 -13.45
N ALA A 263 4.78 -19.61 -14.01
CA ALA A 263 3.54 -19.47 -13.24
C ALA A 263 3.37 -20.62 -12.23
N GLU A 264 3.57 -21.86 -12.67
CA GLU A 264 3.31 -23.07 -11.87
C GLU A 264 4.44 -23.42 -10.89
N ARG A 265 5.71 -23.29 -11.31
CA ARG A 265 6.88 -23.78 -10.58
C ARG A 265 7.87 -22.70 -10.14
N GLY A 266 7.63 -21.44 -10.53
CA GLY A 266 8.41 -20.29 -10.08
C GLY A 266 9.76 -20.13 -10.80
N LEU A 267 10.49 -19.09 -10.39
CA LEU A 267 11.70 -18.62 -11.07
C LEU A 267 12.80 -19.69 -11.21
N ALA A 268 13.05 -20.45 -10.15
CA ALA A 268 14.13 -21.45 -10.12
C ALA A 268 13.96 -22.51 -11.22
N ASP A 269 12.78 -23.12 -11.27
CA ASP A 269 12.50 -24.20 -12.23
C ASP A 269 12.35 -23.67 -13.65
N ALA A 270 11.81 -22.46 -13.82
CA ALA A 270 11.75 -21.81 -15.13
C ALA A 270 13.13 -21.54 -15.72
N VAL A 271 14.09 -21.08 -14.90
CA VAL A 271 15.47 -20.84 -15.35
C VAL A 271 16.21 -22.15 -15.63
N ARG A 272 15.97 -23.21 -14.84
CA ARG A 272 16.49 -24.55 -15.14
C ARG A 272 15.95 -25.10 -16.45
N ALA A 273 14.66 -24.92 -16.73
CA ALA A 273 14.06 -25.32 -18.02
C ALA A 273 14.69 -24.54 -19.18
N LEU A 274 14.86 -23.22 -19.02
CA LEU A 274 15.53 -22.36 -20.00
C LEU A 274 16.98 -22.80 -20.26
N ALA A 275 17.69 -23.23 -19.22
CA ALA A 275 19.04 -23.77 -19.34
C ALA A 275 19.10 -25.07 -20.16
N MET A 276 18.11 -25.97 -20.00
CA MET A 276 18.02 -27.21 -20.79
C MET A 276 17.74 -26.96 -22.28
N ASP A 277 16.96 -25.93 -22.60
CA ASP A 277 16.63 -25.55 -23.98
C ASP A 277 17.68 -24.66 -24.65
N SER A 278 18.71 -24.25 -23.91
CA SER A 278 19.78 -23.39 -24.40
C SER A 278 20.74 -24.17 -25.31
N PRO A 279 21.25 -23.57 -26.40
CA PRO A 279 22.34 -24.14 -27.18
C PRO A 279 23.69 -24.15 -26.43
N LEU A 280 23.78 -23.46 -25.29
CA LEU A 280 24.96 -23.41 -24.41
C LEU A 280 24.90 -24.49 -23.34
N ARG A 281 26.05 -24.95 -22.83
CA ARG A 281 26.09 -25.74 -21.59
C ARG A 281 25.91 -24.80 -20.40
N VAL A 282 24.67 -24.69 -19.91
CA VAL A 282 24.31 -23.76 -18.83
C VAL A 282 24.27 -24.50 -17.49
N THR A 283 25.00 -23.99 -16.50
CA THR A 283 24.87 -24.39 -15.09
C THR A 283 23.98 -23.39 -14.36
N VAL A 284 23.06 -23.88 -13.53
CA VAL A 284 22.10 -23.04 -12.80
C VAL A 284 22.15 -23.38 -11.33
N ASP A 285 22.57 -22.42 -10.51
CA ASP A 285 22.50 -22.49 -9.05
C ASP A 285 21.45 -21.50 -8.54
N VAL A 286 20.62 -21.95 -7.59
CA VAL A 286 19.51 -21.15 -7.06
C VAL A 286 19.40 -21.36 -5.56
N ASP A 287 19.71 -20.30 -4.82
CA ASP A 287 19.55 -20.19 -3.38
C ASP A 287 18.58 -19.06 -3.03
N LEU A 288 17.28 -19.40 -3.02
CA LEU A 288 16.21 -18.47 -2.68
C LEU A 288 15.40 -18.97 -1.48
N PRO A 289 15.37 -18.22 -0.36
CA PRO A 289 14.60 -18.60 0.82
C PRO A 289 13.09 -18.49 0.58
N HIS A 290 12.68 -17.60 -0.34
CA HIS A 290 11.27 -17.31 -0.65
C HIS A 290 11.07 -17.12 -2.15
N ARG A 291 9.86 -17.44 -2.61
CA ARG A 291 9.43 -17.14 -3.97
C ARG A 291 9.20 -15.63 -4.13
N PRO A 292 9.84 -14.96 -5.12
CA PRO A 292 9.52 -13.57 -5.44
C PRO A 292 8.08 -13.41 -5.92
N GLU A 293 7.56 -12.18 -5.90
CA GLU A 293 6.25 -11.91 -6.50
C GLU A 293 6.29 -12.12 -8.03
N ALA A 294 5.18 -12.57 -8.62
CA ALA A 294 5.12 -12.94 -10.04
C ALA A 294 5.66 -11.87 -11.03
N PRO A 295 5.45 -10.55 -10.81
CA PRO A 295 6.05 -9.52 -11.68
C PRO A 295 7.58 -9.50 -11.64
N VAL A 296 8.16 -9.76 -10.46
CA VAL A 296 9.61 -9.82 -10.24
C VAL A 296 10.18 -11.10 -10.85
N GLU A 297 9.50 -12.24 -10.65
CA GLU A 297 9.85 -13.51 -11.30
C GLU A 297 9.89 -13.37 -12.82
N ALA A 298 8.89 -12.71 -13.41
CA ALA A 298 8.85 -12.43 -14.83
C ALA A 298 10.05 -11.58 -15.26
N ALA A 299 10.29 -10.44 -14.61
CA ALA A 299 11.38 -9.54 -14.96
C ALA A 299 12.74 -10.23 -14.89
N ALA A 300 12.99 -10.99 -13.81
CA ALA A 300 14.20 -11.79 -13.61
C ALA A 300 14.37 -12.84 -14.71
N TYR A 301 13.32 -13.63 -14.98
CA TYR A 301 13.35 -14.68 -16.01
C TYR A 301 13.70 -14.12 -17.39
N PHE A 302 13.04 -13.02 -17.79
CA PHE A 302 13.30 -12.42 -19.10
C PHE A 302 14.69 -11.83 -19.21
N ALA A 303 15.21 -11.24 -18.13
CA ALA A 303 16.57 -10.75 -18.12
C ALA A 303 17.57 -11.90 -18.33
N VAL A 304 17.40 -13.03 -17.63
CA VAL A 304 18.24 -14.22 -17.81
C VAL A 304 18.12 -14.79 -19.23
N SER A 305 16.90 -14.90 -19.77
CA SER A 305 16.65 -15.39 -21.14
C SER A 305 17.35 -14.53 -22.21
N GLU A 306 17.26 -13.22 -22.09
CA GLU A 306 17.91 -12.29 -23.01
C GLU A 306 19.44 -12.39 -22.91
N LEU A 307 19.99 -12.51 -21.70
CA LEU A 307 21.44 -12.67 -21.47
C LEU A 307 21.97 -13.98 -22.08
N LEU A 308 21.29 -15.10 -21.85
CA LEU A 308 21.67 -16.39 -22.45
C LEU A 308 21.54 -16.37 -23.98
N SER A 309 20.52 -15.70 -24.52
CA SER A 309 20.35 -15.50 -25.96
C SER A 309 21.49 -14.65 -26.55
N ASN A 310 21.90 -13.60 -25.85
CA ASN A 310 23.02 -12.75 -26.28
C ASN A 310 24.35 -13.52 -26.26
N ALA A 311 24.62 -14.30 -25.21
CA ALA A 311 25.79 -15.17 -25.15
C ALA A 311 25.85 -16.16 -26.33
N ALA A 312 24.71 -16.78 -26.66
CA ALA A 312 24.61 -17.75 -27.75
C ALA A 312 24.74 -17.14 -29.16
N ARG A 313 24.19 -15.93 -29.38
CA ARG A 313 24.17 -15.29 -30.71
C ARG A 313 25.37 -14.40 -31.00
N HIS A 314 25.89 -13.73 -29.97
CA HIS A 314 26.87 -12.65 -30.11
C HIS A 314 28.17 -12.94 -29.38
N GLY A 315 28.14 -13.70 -28.28
CA GLY A 315 29.31 -13.95 -27.45
C GLY A 315 30.28 -15.02 -27.98
N GLY A 316 29.82 -15.93 -28.84
CA GLY A 316 30.62 -17.10 -29.23
C GLY A 316 30.87 -18.07 -28.07
N ALA A 317 30.09 -17.94 -26.99
CA ALA A 317 30.20 -18.75 -25.78
C ALA A 317 29.87 -20.22 -26.06
N ARG A 318 30.46 -21.12 -25.28
CA ARG A 318 30.14 -22.55 -25.22
C ARG A 318 29.47 -22.92 -23.90
N THR A 319 29.79 -22.19 -22.83
CA THR A 319 29.31 -22.44 -21.47
C THR A 319 28.77 -21.16 -20.85
N ALA A 320 27.80 -21.31 -19.95
CA ALA A 320 27.30 -20.21 -19.13
C ALA A 320 26.97 -20.70 -17.73
N ALA A 321 27.01 -19.79 -16.76
CA ALA A 321 26.61 -20.00 -15.38
C ALA A 321 25.57 -18.96 -14.98
N VAL A 322 24.50 -19.41 -14.36
CA VAL A 322 23.45 -18.56 -13.78
C VAL A 322 23.40 -18.84 -12.28
N ASP A 323 23.71 -17.83 -11.49
CA ASP A 323 23.58 -17.84 -10.03
C ASP A 323 22.42 -16.93 -9.62
N ILE A 324 21.45 -17.47 -8.88
CA ILE A 324 20.31 -16.74 -8.34
C ILE A 324 20.34 -16.87 -6.83
N SER A 325 20.69 -15.80 -6.14
CA SER A 325 20.86 -15.78 -4.69
C SER A 325 20.09 -14.63 -4.04
N SER A 326 19.93 -14.70 -2.73
CA SER A 326 19.34 -13.62 -1.94
C SER A 326 20.35 -13.01 -0.98
N ASN A 327 20.24 -11.70 -0.77
CA ASN A 327 20.90 -10.99 0.34
C ASN A 327 19.82 -10.30 1.17
N GLY A 328 19.30 -11.00 2.18
CA GLY A 328 18.13 -10.56 2.94
C GLY A 328 16.90 -10.43 2.03
N ALA A 329 16.40 -9.21 1.87
CA ALA A 329 15.23 -8.92 1.02
C ALA A 329 15.59 -8.66 -0.46
N ASN A 330 16.88 -8.59 -0.80
CA ASN A 330 17.33 -8.29 -2.15
C ASN A 330 17.54 -9.60 -2.93
N LEU A 331 17.09 -9.60 -4.19
CA LEU A 331 17.34 -10.67 -5.14
C LEU A 331 18.56 -10.30 -5.99
N ARG A 332 19.58 -11.16 -5.99
CA ARG A 332 20.78 -11.02 -6.82
C ARG A 332 20.78 -12.13 -7.86
N ILE A 333 21.05 -11.76 -9.11
CA ILE A 333 21.16 -12.70 -10.21
C ILE A 333 22.45 -12.38 -10.96
N THR A 334 23.32 -13.38 -11.13
CA THR A 334 24.56 -13.24 -11.89
C THR A 334 24.53 -14.22 -13.06
N VAL A 335 24.71 -13.71 -14.27
CA VAL A 335 24.87 -14.54 -15.48
C VAL A 335 26.28 -14.32 -16.01
N THR A 336 27.05 -15.39 -16.15
CA THR A 336 28.41 -15.35 -16.69
C THR A 336 28.53 -16.29 -17.88
N ASP A 337 29.11 -15.83 -18.99
CA ASP A 337 29.41 -16.66 -20.16
C ASP A 337 30.90 -16.60 -20.53
N ASP A 338 31.40 -17.66 -21.15
CA ASP A 338 32.79 -17.82 -21.59
C ASP A 338 33.06 -17.22 -23.00
N GLY A 339 32.19 -16.33 -23.47
CA GLY A 339 32.31 -15.68 -24.77
C GLY A 339 33.46 -14.67 -24.85
N MET A 340 33.67 -14.10 -26.03
CA MET A 340 34.80 -13.20 -26.34
C MET A 340 34.73 -11.80 -25.69
N GLY A 341 33.70 -11.54 -24.87
CA GLY A 341 33.52 -10.23 -24.22
C GLY A 341 33.25 -9.08 -25.18
N GLY A 342 33.43 -7.84 -24.71
CA GLY A 342 33.21 -6.62 -25.50
C GLY A 342 31.74 -6.19 -25.61
N ALA A 343 30.88 -6.62 -24.70
CA ALA A 343 29.49 -6.18 -24.66
C ALA A 343 29.40 -4.69 -24.30
N ASP A 344 28.69 -3.93 -25.13
CA ASP A 344 28.48 -2.49 -24.94
C ASP A 344 26.96 -2.19 -24.81
N PRO A 345 26.49 -1.70 -23.65
CA PRO A 345 25.08 -1.34 -23.43
C PRO A 345 24.55 -0.28 -24.40
N SER A 346 25.43 0.57 -24.94
CA SER A 346 25.03 1.69 -25.81
C SER A 346 24.81 1.30 -27.27
N ARG A 347 25.31 0.13 -27.69
CA ARG A 347 25.29 -0.32 -29.09
C ARG A 347 24.19 -1.34 -29.40
N GLY A 348 23.41 -1.78 -28.41
CA GLY A 348 22.39 -2.82 -28.57
C GLY A 348 21.10 -2.55 -27.79
N SER A 349 19.96 -3.03 -28.30
CA SER A 349 18.65 -2.84 -27.67
C SER A 349 18.37 -3.82 -26.53
N GLY A 350 19.04 -4.99 -26.52
CA GLY A 350 18.81 -6.05 -25.53
C GLY A 350 19.17 -5.64 -24.10
N LEU A 351 20.41 -5.20 -23.86
CA LEU A 351 20.88 -4.77 -22.53
C LEU A 351 20.13 -3.54 -22.00
N ALA A 352 19.88 -2.54 -22.86
CA ALA A 352 19.05 -1.39 -22.50
C ALA A 352 17.59 -1.79 -22.20
N GLY A 353 17.08 -2.84 -22.84
CA GLY A 353 15.77 -3.43 -22.55
C GLY A 353 15.71 -4.11 -21.19
N ILE A 354 16.77 -4.81 -20.78
CA ILE A 354 16.92 -5.42 -19.45
C ILE A 354 16.94 -4.32 -18.38
N GLU A 355 17.78 -3.30 -18.54
CA GLU A 355 17.90 -2.19 -17.59
C GLU A 355 16.55 -1.48 -17.39
N ARG A 356 15.84 -1.16 -18.47
CA ARG A 356 14.51 -0.54 -18.41
C ARG A 356 13.48 -1.41 -17.68
N ARG A 357 13.56 -2.73 -17.84
CA ARG A 357 12.65 -3.69 -17.19
C ARG A 357 12.94 -3.83 -15.70
N LEU A 358 14.22 -3.86 -15.31
CA LEU A 358 14.64 -3.91 -13.91
C LEU A 358 14.37 -2.59 -13.18
N ALA A 359 14.46 -1.44 -13.88
CA ALA A 359 14.22 -0.11 -13.31
C ALA A 359 12.80 0.04 -12.72
N ALA A 360 11.79 -0.67 -13.27
CA ALA A 360 10.43 -0.70 -12.70
C ALA A 360 10.39 -1.25 -11.26
N PHE A 361 11.44 -1.99 -10.87
CA PHE A 361 11.62 -2.58 -9.56
C PHE A 361 12.75 -1.94 -8.74
N GLU A 362 13.26 -0.76 -9.15
CA GLU A 362 14.48 -0.15 -8.60
C GLU A 362 15.72 -1.07 -8.75
N GLY A 363 15.65 -2.01 -9.69
CA GLY A 363 16.74 -2.93 -9.95
C GLY A 363 17.87 -2.26 -10.72
N VAL A 364 19.09 -2.68 -10.43
CA VAL A 364 20.31 -2.21 -11.08
C VAL A 364 21.00 -3.37 -11.80
N MET A 365 21.74 -3.04 -12.85
CA MET A 365 22.50 -4.00 -13.63
C MET A 365 23.95 -3.49 -13.75
N ALA A 366 24.91 -4.35 -13.43
CA ALA A 366 26.32 -4.13 -13.66
C ALA A 366 26.81 -5.12 -14.73
N LEU A 367 27.53 -4.61 -15.72
CA LEU A 367 28.13 -5.39 -16.80
C LEU A 367 29.64 -5.31 -16.69
N ASN A 368 30.30 -6.47 -16.69
CA ASN A 368 31.75 -6.60 -16.84
C ASN A 368 32.02 -7.48 -18.06
N SER A 369 32.58 -6.91 -19.12
CA SER A 369 32.81 -7.63 -20.40
C SER A 369 34.10 -7.14 -21.06
N PRO A 370 35.28 -7.45 -20.48
CA PRO A 370 36.56 -7.10 -21.09
C PRO A 370 36.68 -7.67 -22.51
N PRO A 371 37.33 -6.97 -23.45
CA PRO A 371 37.66 -7.55 -24.76
C PRO A 371 38.50 -8.82 -24.58
N GLY A 372 38.06 -9.94 -25.14
CA GLY A 372 38.66 -11.27 -24.95
C GLY A 372 37.94 -12.16 -23.94
N GLY A 373 36.96 -11.63 -23.19
CA GLY A 373 36.09 -12.40 -22.30
C GLY A 373 36.64 -12.63 -20.89
N PRO A 374 35.83 -13.20 -19.97
CA PRO A 374 34.41 -13.56 -20.11
C PRO A 374 33.45 -12.36 -20.05
N THR A 375 32.14 -12.58 -20.26
CA THR A 375 31.11 -11.57 -19.96
C THR A 375 30.35 -11.96 -18.69
N THR A 376 30.27 -11.05 -17.73
CA THR A 376 29.49 -11.21 -16.50
C THR A 376 28.50 -10.07 -16.37
N VAL A 377 27.23 -10.41 -16.18
CA VAL A 377 26.16 -9.47 -15.85
C VAL A 377 25.60 -9.80 -14.48
N THR A 378 25.68 -8.84 -13.57
CA THR A 378 25.10 -8.91 -12.24
C THR A 378 23.90 -7.98 -12.16
N MET A 379 22.76 -8.53 -11.79
CA MET A 379 21.52 -7.81 -11.58
C MET A 379 21.15 -7.88 -10.10
N GLU A 380 20.73 -6.75 -9.53
CA GLU A 380 20.25 -6.68 -8.15
C GLU A 380 18.91 -5.97 -8.10
N LEU A 381 17.93 -6.62 -7.47
CA LEU A 381 16.58 -6.11 -7.28
C LEU A 381 16.35 -5.92 -5.77
N PRO A 382 16.23 -4.68 -5.27
CA PRO A 382 16.15 -4.42 -3.85
C PRO A 382 14.75 -4.69 -3.29
N ARG A 383 14.69 -5.32 -2.11
CA ARG A 383 13.44 -5.55 -1.33
C ARG A 383 12.30 -6.25 -2.09
N VAL A 384 12.64 -7.11 -3.04
CA VAL A 384 11.65 -7.84 -3.86
C VAL A 384 11.33 -9.22 -3.30
N LEU A 385 12.12 -9.71 -2.35
CA LEU A 385 11.80 -10.90 -1.58
C LEU A 385 11.05 -10.50 -0.31
N PRO A 386 10.07 -11.32 0.13
CA PRO A 386 9.50 -11.16 1.45
C PRO A 386 10.64 -11.15 2.48
N GLU A 387 10.79 -10.06 3.24
CA GLU A 387 11.58 -10.12 4.47
C GLU A 387 10.98 -11.22 5.33
N ASP A 388 11.82 -12.08 5.92
CA ASP A 388 11.42 -13.04 6.95
C ASP A 388 10.76 -12.33 8.14
N TRP A 389 9.48 -12.04 7.99
CA TRP A 389 8.61 -11.56 9.06
C TRP A 389 8.15 -12.73 9.93
N ALA A 390 8.38 -13.97 9.50
CA ALA A 390 8.15 -15.19 10.25
C ALA A 390 9.35 -15.50 11.18
N ASP A 391 9.91 -14.48 11.82
CA ASP A 391 10.75 -14.72 12.97
C ASP A 391 9.81 -15.08 14.14
N ASP A 392 9.95 -16.29 14.70
CA ASP A 392 9.25 -16.71 15.91
C ASP A 392 9.44 -15.71 17.08
N ARG A 393 10.44 -14.82 16.96
CA ARG A 393 10.75 -13.70 17.85
C ARG A 393 9.76 -12.53 17.84
N LEU A 394 8.80 -12.48 16.90
CA LEU A 394 7.71 -11.47 16.94
C LEU A 394 6.52 -11.89 17.80
N LYS A 395 6.50 -13.14 18.29
CA LYS A 395 5.50 -13.59 19.27
C LYS A 395 5.80 -12.88 20.59
N LEU A 396 4.78 -12.21 21.15
CA LEU A 396 4.88 -11.69 22.51
C LEU A 396 5.30 -12.85 23.44
N PRO A 397 6.33 -12.65 24.28
CA PRO A 397 6.68 -13.61 25.32
C PRO A 397 5.42 -14.05 26.06
N ARG A 398 5.30 -15.35 26.37
CA ARG A 398 4.09 -15.92 26.98
C ARG A 398 3.61 -15.13 28.19
N TRP A 399 4.54 -14.60 29.00
CA TRP A 399 4.21 -13.72 30.13
C TRP A 399 3.58 -12.39 29.68
N LYS A 400 4.13 -11.69 28.68
CA LYS A 400 3.54 -10.43 28.14
C LYS A 400 2.17 -10.70 27.51
N ALA A 401 2.03 -11.81 26.78
CA ALA A 401 0.76 -12.22 26.18
C ALA A 401 -0.29 -12.51 27.26
N PHE A 402 0.09 -13.24 28.31
CA PHE A 402 -0.76 -13.49 29.48
C PHE A 402 -1.13 -12.18 30.17
N THR A 403 -0.18 -11.29 30.46
CA THR A 403 -0.45 -9.97 31.05
C THR A 403 -1.43 -9.16 30.21
N VAL A 404 -1.24 -9.09 28.88
CA VAL A 404 -2.16 -8.38 27.98
C VAL A 404 -3.55 -9.01 28.00
N ALA A 405 -3.65 -10.35 27.98
CA ALA A 405 -4.93 -11.05 28.06
C ALA A 405 -5.64 -10.80 29.40
N THR A 406 -4.92 -10.86 30.51
CA THR A 406 -5.44 -10.54 31.85
C THR A 406 -5.90 -9.10 31.92
N LEU A 407 -5.10 -8.13 31.44
CA LEU A 407 -5.46 -6.70 31.41
C LEU A 407 -6.73 -6.46 30.58
N TRP A 408 -6.87 -7.11 29.42
CA TRP A 408 -8.09 -7.03 28.62
C TRP A 408 -9.30 -7.59 29.36
N ALA A 409 -9.19 -8.81 29.89
CA ALA A 409 -10.28 -9.48 30.59
C ALA A 409 -10.76 -8.68 31.83
N THR A 410 -9.82 -8.08 32.55
CA THR A 410 -10.09 -7.36 33.81
C THR A 410 -10.34 -5.86 33.62
N SER A 411 -9.98 -5.25 32.48
CA SER A 411 -10.40 -3.87 32.17
C SER A 411 -11.89 -3.79 31.82
N TRP A 412 -12.43 -4.84 31.20
CA TRP A 412 -13.78 -4.82 30.64
C TRP A 412 -14.85 -5.36 31.59
N CYS A 413 -14.48 -6.33 32.42
CA CYS A 413 -15.46 -7.11 33.17
C CYS A 413 -15.84 -6.50 34.55
N PRO A 414 -14.99 -5.70 35.23
CA PRO A 414 -15.38 -5.03 36.49
C PRO A 414 -14.92 -3.56 36.71
N THR A 415 -13.99 -2.97 35.97
CA THR A 415 -13.36 -1.70 36.40
C THR A 415 -13.81 -0.49 35.59
N PHE A 416 -13.60 -0.51 34.27
CA PHE A 416 -13.83 0.67 33.44
C PHE A 416 -15.32 0.98 33.18
N PRO A 417 -16.14 0.05 32.67
CA PRO A 417 -17.57 0.35 32.42
C PRO A 417 -18.34 0.55 33.72
N GLN A 418 -17.98 -0.19 34.77
CA GLN A 418 -18.64 -0.15 36.07
C GLN A 418 -18.46 1.23 36.75
N GLY A 419 -17.26 1.80 36.72
CA GLY A 419 -16.99 3.14 37.26
C GLY A 419 -17.77 4.24 36.52
N ILE A 420 -17.80 4.19 35.19
CA ILE A 420 -18.53 5.17 34.38
C ILE A 420 -20.04 5.10 34.66
N VAL A 421 -20.63 3.90 34.64
CA VAL A 421 -22.08 3.72 34.87
C VAL A 421 -22.45 4.12 36.30
N ALA A 422 -21.64 3.77 37.30
CA ALA A 422 -21.85 4.20 38.68
C ALA A 422 -21.80 5.74 38.81
N GLY A 423 -20.85 6.40 38.13
CA GLY A 423 -20.78 7.86 38.08
C GLY A 423 -22.04 8.49 37.49
N VAL A 424 -22.53 7.97 36.38
CA VAL A 424 -23.77 8.44 35.72
C VAL A 424 -24.98 8.24 36.62
N PHE A 425 -25.13 7.06 37.24
CA PHE A 425 -26.24 6.78 38.14
C PHE A 425 -26.26 7.72 39.36
N LYS A 426 -25.08 8.03 39.91
CA LYS A 426 -24.94 8.99 41.00
C LYS A 426 -25.32 10.42 40.58
N ILE A 427 -24.93 10.85 39.37
CA ILE A 427 -25.29 12.18 38.83
C ILE A 427 -26.80 12.28 38.58
N LEU A 428 -27.42 11.21 38.09
CA LEU A 428 -28.84 11.17 37.75
C LEU A 428 -29.76 10.93 38.96
N GLY A 429 -29.21 10.70 40.16
CA GLY A 429 -29.98 10.49 41.38
C GLY A 429 -30.85 9.23 41.36
N VAL A 430 -30.41 8.17 40.67
CA VAL A 430 -31.17 6.93 40.54
C VAL A 430 -31.18 6.17 41.88
N GLU A 431 -32.37 5.93 42.43
CA GLU A 431 -32.55 5.28 43.76
C GLU A 431 -32.19 3.78 43.74
N GLU A 432 -32.33 3.10 42.60
CA GLU A 432 -31.92 1.71 42.44
C GLU A 432 -30.39 1.58 42.33
N LYS A 433 -29.76 1.31 43.47
CA LYS A 433 -28.36 0.88 43.53
C LYS A 433 -28.29 -0.55 42.98
N SER A 434 -28.08 -0.69 41.67
CA SER A 434 -27.85 -1.98 40.99
C SER A 434 -26.57 -2.68 41.53
N TRP A 435 -26.02 -3.68 40.85
CA TRP A 435 -24.81 -4.44 41.25
C TRP A 435 -23.48 -3.61 41.36
N PHE A 436 -23.57 -2.29 41.41
CA PHE A 436 -22.46 -1.33 41.44
C PHE A 436 -21.92 -1.10 42.86
N LEU A 437 -20.90 -1.88 43.24
CA LEU A 437 -20.27 -1.83 44.57
C LEU A 437 -19.88 -0.41 45.04
N ALA A 438 -19.45 0.46 44.11
CA ALA A 438 -19.06 1.84 44.40
C ALA A 438 -20.18 2.73 44.99
N LEU A 439 -21.45 2.40 44.71
CA LEU A 439 -22.63 3.16 45.18
C LEU A 439 -23.11 2.73 46.57
N TYR A 440 -22.56 1.62 47.10
CA TYR A 440 -22.84 1.12 48.46
C TYR A 440 -21.86 1.68 49.51
N LEU A 441 -20.77 2.31 49.08
CA LEU A 441 -19.84 3.00 49.98
C LEU A 441 -20.51 4.24 50.64
N PRO A 442 -20.04 4.67 51.83
CA PRO A 442 -20.46 5.94 52.43
C PRO A 442 -20.26 7.10 51.46
N GLU A 443 -21.15 8.09 51.44
CA GLU A 443 -21.10 9.25 50.53
C GLU A 443 -19.71 9.87 50.28
N PRO A 444 -18.87 10.12 51.31
CA PRO A 444 -17.54 10.69 51.08
C PRO A 444 -16.61 9.81 50.26
N TRP A 445 -16.83 8.49 50.23
CA TRP A 445 -15.97 7.51 49.55
C TRP A 445 -16.45 7.10 48.16
N GLN A 446 -17.70 7.40 47.81
CA GLN A 446 -18.28 7.00 46.52
C GLN A 446 -17.58 7.64 45.32
N TRP A 447 -17.37 8.96 45.33
CA TRP A 447 -16.69 9.66 44.23
C TRP A 447 -15.22 9.26 44.09
N PRO A 448 -14.43 9.19 45.18
CA PRO A 448 -13.09 8.64 45.14
C PRO A 448 -13.03 7.22 44.58
N ALA A 449 -13.96 6.33 44.98
CA ALA A 449 -14.00 4.96 44.47
C ALA A 449 -14.35 4.89 42.97
N ILE A 450 -15.34 5.67 42.53
CA ILE A 450 -15.71 5.78 41.11
C ILE A 450 -14.52 6.28 40.27
N ALA A 451 -13.87 7.36 40.71
CA ALA A 451 -12.70 7.91 40.03
C ALA A 451 -11.55 6.90 39.97
N ALA A 452 -11.26 6.21 41.08
CA ALA A 452 -10.22 5.19 41.14
C ALA A 452 -10.51 4.01 40.19
N MET A 453 -11.75 3.55 40.10
CA MET A 453 -12.15 2.48 39.16
C MET A 453 -11.96 2.89 37.70
N ILE A 454 -12.38 4.12 37.34
CA ILE A 454 -12.19 4.67 35.99
C ILE A 454 -10.70 4.79 35.68
N CYS A 455 -9.91 5.42 36.55
CA CYS A 455 -8.47 5.60 36.35
C CYS A 455 -7.73 4.26 36.22
N THR A 456 -8.07 3.27 37.04
CA THR A 456 -7.48 1.92 36.98
C THR A 456 -7.82 1.25 35.65
N GLY A 457 -9.09 1.29 35.23
CA GLY A 457 -9.54 0.74 33.96
C GLY A 457 -8.86 1.39 32.75
N VAL A 458 -8.74 2.73 32.72
CA VAL A 458 -8.02 3.47 31.67
C VAL A 458 -6.55 3.07 31.66
N CYS A 459 -5.90 2.99 32.81
CA CYS A 459 -4.49 2.61 32.91
C CYS A 459 -4.26 1.20 32.35
N MET A 460 -5.10 0.23 32.72
CA MET A 460 -5.03 -1.14 32.23
C MET A 460 -5.23 -1.22 30.72
N TYR A 461 -6.16 -0.43 30.18
CA TYR A 461 -6.42 -0.34 28.74
C TYR A 461 -5.24 0.29 27.98
N VAL A 462 -4.67 1.38 28.52
CA VAL A 462 -3.47 2.01 27.96
C VAL A 462 -2.29 1.02 27.97
N LEU A 463 -2.10 0.28 29.07
CA LEU A 463 -1.05 -0.74 29.19
C LEU A 463 -1.26 -1.91 28.22
N SER A 464 -2.49 -2.39 28.05
CA SER A 464 -2.79 -3.51 27.14
C SER A 464 -2.51 -3.16 25.67
N ILE A 465 -2.61 -1.88 25.30
CA ILE A 465 -2.24 -1.35 23.98
C ILE A 465 -0.74 -1.06 23.90
N ARG A 466 -0.16 -0.44 24.95
CA ARG A 466 1.24 -0.01 24.98
C ARG A 466 2.21 -1.19 25.00
N ILE A 467 1.93 -2.27 25.72
CA ILE A 467 2.83 -3.43 25.84
C ILE A 467 3.11 -4.06 24.47
N PRO A 468 2.10 -4.41 23.63
CA PRO A 468 2.34 -4.87 22.26
C PRO A 468 3.01 -3.82 21.37
N ALA A 469 2.62 -2.55 21.49
CA ALA A 469 3.15 -1.47 20.65
C ALA A 469 4.64 -1.19 20.93
N LEU A 470 5.04 -1.16 22.21
CA LEU A 470 6.42 -0.97 22.62
C LEU A 470 7.28 -2.18 22.26
N HIS A 471 6.77 -3.40 22.44
CA HIS A 471 7.48 -4.61 22.03
C HIS A 471 7.75 -4.63 20.52
N LYS A 472 6.75 -4.27 19.69
CA LYS A 472 6.95 -4.08 18.25
C LYS A 472 7.99 -3.00 17.94
N ARG A 473 8.00 -1.90 18.68
CA ARG A 473 8.92 -0.76 18.48
C ARG A 473 10.37 -1.10 18.86
N GLU A 474 10.59 -1.78 19.99
CA GLU A 474 11.91 -2.27 20.42
C GLU A 474 12.53 -3.19 19.38
N HIS A 475 11.78 -4.17 18.88
CA HIS A 475 12.24 -5.07 17.84
C HIS A 475 12.45 -4.38 16.49
N TRP A 476 11.65 -3.36 16.17
CA TRP A 476 11.83 -2.55 14.97
C TRP A 476 13.13 -1.73 15.06
N MET A 477 13.42 -1.10 16.21
CA MET A 477 14.66 -0.34 16.42
C MET A 477 15.90 -1.24 16.40
N LEU A 478 15.83 -2.45 16.98
CA LEU A 478 16.91 -3.43 16.92
C LEU A 478 17.22 -3.92 15.49
N ARG A 479 16.21 -4.00 14.61
CA ARG A 479 16.40 -4.32 13.18
C ARG A 479 16.90 -3.14 12.37
N ALA A 480 16.39 -1.93 12.63
CA ALA A 480 16.82 -0.71 11.95
C ALA A 480 18.30 -0.38 12.21
N ALA A 481 18.84 -0.82 13.36
CA ALA A 481 20.24 -0.63 13.71
C ALA A 481 21.23 -1.45 12.85
N GLY A 482 20.79 -2.50 12.14
CA GLY A 482 21.65 -3.35 11.31
C GLY A 482 22.84 -3.99 12.05
N PRO A 483 23.56 -4.94 11.43
CA PRO A 483 24.79 -5.50 12.01
C PRO A 483 25.96 -4.50 12.12
N GLY A 484 25.84 -3.28 11.57
CA GLY A 484 26.96 -2.35 11.39
C GLY A 484 27.13 -1.23 12.42
N GLN A 485 26.22 -1.08 13.40
CA GLN A 485 26.28 0.05 14.36
C GLN A 485 26.51 -0.36 15.83
N ARG A 486 26.98 -1.59 16.08
CA ARG A 486 27.45 -2.00 17.41
C ARG A 486 28.97 -1.92 17.50
N CYS A 487 29.51 -0.73 17.33
CA CYS A 487 30.82 -0.34 17.85
C CYS A 487 30.77 1.17 18.07
N VAL A 488 31.34 1.61 19.20
CA VAL A 488 31.33 2.97 19.76
C VAL A 488 30.09 3.33 20.59
N ALA A 489 30.08 2.82 21.83
CA ALA A 489 29.94 3.63 23.05
C ALA A 489 30.40 2.79 24.24
#